data_AF-A0A7W8QRS2-F1
#
_entry.id   AF-A0A7W8QRS2-F1
#
_cell.length_a   1.000
_cell.length_b   1.000
_cell.length_c   1.000
_cell.angle_alpha   90.00
_cell.angle_beta   90.00
_cell.angle_gamma   90.00
#
_symmetry.space_group_name_H-M   'P 1'
#
loop_
_entity.id
_entity.type
_entity.pdbx_description
1 polymer ?
#
loop_
_entity_poly.entity_id
_entity_poly.type
_entity_poly.pdbx_seq_one_letter_code
_entity_poly.pdbx_strand_id
1 'polypeptide(L)'
;MSALNSLKGCSLTGTWVDVPAHSVTLALRTPAGTVPATVYTLVLEGVTDASFFDEDSAPWEGSDVSDVRSEHDEDRLRLDFSFGREGAGLTVTCEKILLHRTREPAEG
;
A
#
# COMPACT_ATOMS: atom_id res chain seq x y z
N MET A 1 -13.50 -9.02 -7.82
CA MET A 1 -12.97 -8.06 -6.82
C MET A 1 -11.46 -8.23 -6.79
N SER A 2 -10.69 -7.16 -7.03
CA SER A 2 -9.22 -7.26 -7.08
C SER A 2 -8.66 -7.59 -5.70
N ALA A 3 -7.51 -8.27 -5.63
CA ALA A 3 -6.84 -8.55 -4.36
C ALA A 3 -6.48 -7.26 -3.58
N LEU A 4 -6.27 -6.15 -4.30
CA LEU A 4 -6.01 -4.82 -3.73
C LEU A 4 -7.17 -4.27 -2.91
N ASN A 5 -8.41 -4.66 -3.18
CA ASN A 5 -9.55 -4.25 -2.36
C ASN A 5 -9.45 -4.73 -0.91
N SER A 6 -8.66 -5.78 -0.64
CA SER A 6 -8.42 -6.26 0.73
C SER A 6 -7.54 -5.34 1.57
N LEU A 7 -6.88 -4.35 0.94
CA LEU A 7 -6.03 -3.37 1.61
C LEU A 7 -6.84 -2.21 2.19
N LYS A 8 -8.08 -2.00 1.74
CA LYS A 8 -8.95 -0.93 2.26
C LYS A 8 -9.20 -1.13 3.76
N GLY A 9 -9.02 -0.05 4.52
CA GLY A 9 -9.07 -0.05 5.98
C GLY A 9 -7.81 -0.58 6.66
N CYS A 10 -6.80 -1.06 5.93
CA CYS A 10 -5.52 -1.42 6.56
C CYS A 10 -4.69 -0.17 6.83
N SER A 11 -3.98 -0.16 7.95
CA SER A 11 -3.06 0.92 8.33
C SER A 11 -1.69 0.67 7.73
N LEU A 12 -1.08 1.71 7.16
CA LEU A 12 0.31 1.68 6.69
C LEU A 12 1.25 1.61 7.90
N THR A 13 2.05 0.55 7.99
CA THR A 13 3.02 0.34 9.06
C THR A 13 4.46 0.58 8.62
N GLY A 14 4.71 0.72 7.32
CA GLY A 14 6.03 1.06 6.81
C GLY A 14 6.08 1.16 5.29
N THR A 15 7.05 1.93 4.82
CA THR A 15 7.34 2.13 3.39
C THR A 15 8.84 1.99 3.18
N TRP A 16 9.25 1.25 2.16
CA TRP A 16 10.63 1.13 1.71
C TRP A 16 10.72 1.44 0.23
N VAL A 17 11.72 2.23 -0.15
CA VAL A 17 12.03 2.56 -1.55
C VAL A 17 13.45 2.08 -1.84
N ASP A 18 13.56 1.09 -2.74
CA ASP A 18 14.84 0.62 -3.24
C ASP A 18 15.03 1.16 -4.67
N VAL A 19 15.76 2.27 -4.75
CA VAL A 19 16.02 2.97 -6.02
C VAL A 19 16.85 2.11 -6.98
N PRO A 20 17.97 1.46 -6.57
CA PRO A 20 18.71 0.54 -7.44
C PRO A 20 17.85 -0.59 -8.03
N ALA A 21 16.91 -1.14 -7.27
CA ALA A 21 16.03 -2.21 -7.73
C ALA A 21 14.74 -1.70 -8.40
N HIS A 22 14.53 -0.38 -8.48
CA HIS A 22 13.28 0.23 -8.94
C HIS A 22 12.06 -0.40 -8.27
N SER A 23 12.08 -0.49 -6.94
CA SER A 23 10.98 -1.10 -6.20
C SER A 23 10.49 -0.26 -5.02
N VAL A 24 9.19 -0.37 -4.76
CA VAL A 24 8.53 0.22 -3.59
C VAL A 24 7.81 -0.88 -2.84
N THR A 25 8.06 -0.96 -1.53
CA THR A 25 7.39 -1.93 -0.65
C THR A 25 6.55 -1.20 0.39
N LEU A 26 5.29 -1.59 0.51
CA LEU A 26 4.38 -1.11 1.55
C LEU A 26 4.08 -2.26 2.52
N ALA A 27 4.24 -2.02 3.81
CA ALA A 27 3.71 -2.88 4.86
C ALA A 27 2.39 -2.31 5.37
N LEU A 28 1.36 -3.13 5.41
CA LEU A 28 0.01 -2.78 5.79
C LEU A 28 -0.51 -3.78 6.81
N ARG A 29 -1.28 -3.34 7.79
CA ARG A 29 -1.88 -4.23 8.81
C ARG A 29 -3.37 -3.97 8.92
N THR A 30 -4.16 -5.04 9.10
CA THR A 30 -5.60 -4.90 9.41
C THR A 30 -5.83 -4.05 10.66
N PRO A 31 -6.97 -3.36 10.79
CA PRO A 31 -7.28 -2.54 11.96
C PRO A 31 -7.07 -3.27 13.28
N ALA A 32 -6.68 -2.50 14.30
CA ALA A 32 -6.62 -3.00 15.67
C ALA A 32 -7.95 -3.65 16.07
N GLY A 33 -7.89 -4.82 16.73
CA GLY A 33 -9.07 -5.60 17.11
C GLY A 33 -9.56 -6.59 16.05
N THR A 34 -9.00 -6.62 14.84
CA THR A 34 -9.26 -7.67 13.86
C THR A 34 -8.59 -8.98 14.29
N VAL A 35 -9.36 -10.06 14.43
CA VAL A 35 -8.85 -11.40 14.81
C VAL A 35 -9.21 -12.44 13.74
N PRO A 36 -8.23 -13.13 13.13
CA PRO A 36 -6.79 -12.94 13.28
C PRO A 36 -6.32 -11.64 12.61
N ALA A 37 -5.31 -10.99 13.20
CA ALA A 37 -4.66 -9.87 12.52
C ALA A 37 -3.98 -10.38 11.24
N THR A 38 -4.01 -9.56 10.19
CA THR A 38 -3.35 -9.87 8.93
C THR A 38 -2.38 -8.75 8.58
N VAL A 39 -1.15 -9.13 8.26
CA VAL A 39 -0.14 -8.25 7.68
C VAL A 39 -0.08 -8.51 6.18
N TYR A 40 -0.10 -7.44 5.42
CA TYR A 40 0.09 -7.42 3.98
C TYR A 40 1.43 -6.77 3.65
N THR A 41 2.19 -7.40 2.76
CA THR A 41 3.38 -6.80 2.15
C THR A 41 3.10 -6.65 0.66
N LEU A 42 2.98 -5.41 0.21
CA LEU A 42 2.80 -5.08 -1.19
C LEU A 42 4.14 -4.67 -1.77
N VAL A 43 4.66 -5.45 -2.71
CA VAL A 43 5.89 -5.15 -3.45
C VAL A 43 5.51 -4.71 -4.86
N LEU A 44 6.01 -3.53 -5.24
CA LEU A 44 5.84 -2.93 -6.56
C LEU A 44 7.20 -2.98 -7.25
N GLU A 45 7.28 -3.69 -8.37
CA GLU A 45 8.53 -3.91 -9.13
C GLU A 45 8.48 -3.14 -10.46
N GLY A 46 9.65 -2.73 -10.96
CA GLY A 46 9.73 -1.94 -12.21
C GLY A 46 9.10 -0.56 -12.04
N VAL A 47 9.29 0.05 -10.87
CA VAL A 47 8.74 1.36 -10.54
C VAL A 47 9.43 2.44 -11.38
N THR A 48 8.66 3.10 -12.23
CA THR A 48 9.13 4.20 -13.09
C THR A 48 8.80 5.57 -12.52
N ASP A 49 7.75 5.64 -11.71
CA ASP A 49 7.31 6.86 -11.02
C ASP A 49 6.65 6.49 -9.68
N ALA A 50 6.98 7.23 -8.62
CA ALA A 50 6.35 7.08 -7.31
C ALA A 50 6.35 8.43 -6.58
N SER A 51 5.17 8.84 -6.11
CA SER A 51 4.99 10.12 -5.44
C SER A 51 4.08 9.97 -4.23
N PHE A 52 4.62 10.31 -3.05
CA PHE A 52 3.85 10.54 -1.84
C PHE A 52 3.49 12.02 -1.78
N PHE A 53 2.22 12.32 -1.58
CA PHE A 53 1.73 13.69 -1.51
C PHE A 53 0.79 13.83 -0.32
N ASP A 54 1.13 14.72 0.60
CA ASP A 54 0.30 15.08 1.74
C ASP A 54 0.27 16.61 1.83
N GLU A 55 -0.92 17.17 2.08
CA GLU A 55 -1.06 18.60 2.35
C GLU A 55 -0.56 18.93 3.76
N ASP A 56 -0.65 17.97 4.68
CA ASP A 56 -0.16 18.05 6.04
C ASP A 56 1.15 17.26 6.17
N SER A 57 2.21 17.84 6.74
CA SER A 57 3.52 17.15 6.91
C SER A 57 3.52 16.04 7.97
N ALA A 58 2.39 15.38 8.20
CA ALA A 58 2.21 14.35 9.22
C ALA A 58 2.86 13.01 8.79
N PRO A 59 3.41 12.23 9.73
CA PRO A 59 3.94 10.90 9.44
C PRO A 59 2.90 10.01 8.75
N TRP A 60 3.33 9.24 7.75
CA TRP A 60 2.47 8.33 6.99
C TRP A 60 2.13 7.05 7.76
N GLU A 61 2.98 6.64 8.70
CA GLU A 61 2.75 5.49 9.57
C GLU A 61 1.46 5.67 10.38
N GLY A 62 0.63 4.63 10.42
CA GLY A 62 -0.69 4.65 11.03
C GLY A 62 -1.80 5.22 10.14
N SER A 63 -1.49 5.68 8.93
CA SER A 63 -2.52 6.15 7.99
C SER A 63 -3.30 4.98 7.39
N ASP A 64 -4.62 5.02 7.49
CA ASP A 64 -5.49 3.97 6.95
C ASP A 64 -5.72 4.17 5.46
N VAL A 65 -5.67 3.09 4.68
CA VAL A 65 -6.00 3.11 3.26
C VAL A 65 -7.51 3.27 3.10
N SER A 66 -7.95 4.39 2.54
CA SER A 66 -9.38 4.68 2.30
C SER A 66 -9.85 4.14 0.94
N ASP A 67 -9.02 4.27 -0.10
CA ASP A 67 -9.28 3.76 -1.44
C ASP A 67 -8.00 3.27 -2.11
N VAL A 68 -8.15 2.34 -3.05
CA VAL A 68 -7.08 1.90 -3.94
C VAL A 68 -7.66 1.79 -5.33
N ARG A 69 -7.08 2.52 -6.27
CA ARG A 69 -7.43 2.47 -7.69
C ARG A 69 -6.27 1.89 -8.46
N SER A 70 -6.61 1.12 -9.48
CA SER A 70 -5.65 0.49 -10.37
C SER A 70 -6.08 0.76 -11.81
N GLU A 71 -5.18 1.33 -12.59
CA GLU A 71 -5.34 1.55 -14.02
C GLU A 71 -4.24 0.78 -14.76
N HIS A 72 -4.65 0.00 -15.75
CA HIS A 72 -3.75 -0.82 -16.57
C HIS A 72 -3.62 -0.18 -17.95
N ASP A 73 -2.38 0.07 -18.37
CA ASP A 73 -1.97 0.34 -19.74
C ASP A 73 -1.18 -0.88 -20.26
N GLU A 74 -0.95 -1.01 -21.57
CA GLU A 74 -0.47 -2.23 -22.23
C GLU A 74 0.74 -2.88 -21.53
N ASP A 75 1.67 -2.07 -21.00
CA ASP A 75 2.88 -2.54 -20.31
C ASP A 75 3.03 -2.02 -18.87
N ARG A 76 2.05 -1.27 -18.35
CA ARG A 76 2.21 -0.55 -17.07
C ARG A 76 0.97 -0.60 -16.20
N LEU A 77 1.19 -0.59 -14.90
CA LEU A 77 0.17 -0.55 -13.89
C LEU A 77 0.36 0.69 -13.02
N ARG A 78 -0.61 1.60 -13.11
CA ARG A 78 -0.71 2.74 -12.22
C ARG A 78 -1.60 2.37 -11.03
N LEU A 79 -1.09 2.60 -9.83
CA LEU A 79 -1.85 2.52 -8.59
C LEU A 79 -1.95 3.90 -7.97
N ASP A 80 -3.15 4.25 -7.54
CA ASP A 80 -3.42 5.43 -6.73
C ASP A 80 -4.02 4.98 -5.40
N PHE A 81 -3.28 5.19 -4.32
CA PHE A 81 -3.72 4.98 -2.94
C PHE A 81 -4.21 6.30 -2.38
N SER A 82 -5.40 6.27 -1.79
CA SER A 82 -5.89 7.33 -0.93
C SER A 82 -5.79 6.87 0.51
N PHE A 83 -5.33 7.76 1.39
CA PHE A 83 -5.31 7.51 2.82
C PHE A 83 -6.47 8.24 3.52
N GLY A 84 -6.74 7.93 4.78
CA GLY A 84 -7.85 8.51 5.55
C GLY A 84 -7.73 10.02 5.86
N ARG A 85 -6.67 10.68 5.38
CA ARG A 85 -6.47 12.13 5.49
C ARG A 85 -6.78 12.79 4.15
N GLU A 86 -7.44 13.95 4.19
CA GLU A 86 -7.76 14.71 3.00
C GLU A 86 -6.47 15.13 2.28
N GLY A 87 -6.42 14.98 0.95
CA GLY A 87 -5.24 15.32 0.16
C GLY A 87 -4.05 14.36 0.29
N ALA A 88 -4.11 13.34 1.17
CA ALA A 88 -3.00 12.41 1.38
C ALA A 88 -3.10 11.16 0.49
N GLY A 89 -2.05 10.88 -0.27
CA GLY A 89 -2.01 9.73 -1.17
C GLY A 89 -0.63 9.27 -1.61
N LEU A 90 -0.64 8.14 -2.30
CA LEU A 90 0.51 7.59 -3.01
C LEU A 90 0.08 7.24 -4.44
N THR A 91 0.72 7.84 -5.41
CA THR A 91 0.64 7.41 -6.81
C THR A 91 1.91 6.67 -7.18
N VAL A 92 1.78 5.51 -7.81
CA VAL A 92 2.92 4.71 -8.24
C VAL A 92 2.64 4.02 -9.58
N THR A 93 3.57 4.12 -10.51
CA THR A 93 3.55 3.41 -11.79
C THR A 93 4.61 2.32 -11.76
N CYS A 94 4.18 1.08 -11.97
CA CYS A 94 5.01 -0.12 -11.87
C CYS A 94 4.69 -1.11 -13.00
N GLU A 95 5.58 -2.07 -13.22
CA GLU A 95 5.35 -3.15 -14.18
C GLU A 95 4.58 -4.31 -13.55
N LYS A 96 4.78 -4.52 -12.23
CA LYS A 96 4.25 -5.70 -11.54
C LYS A 96 3.95 -5.42 -10.07
N ILE A 97 2.93 -6.12 -9.59
CA ILE A 97 2.52 -6.15 -8.19
C ILE A 97 2.65 -7.56 -7.62
N LEU A 98 3.26 -7.67 -6.45
CA LEU A 98 3.22 -8.85 -5.60
C LEU A 98 2.54 -8.49 -4.28
N LEU A 99 1.46 -9.19 -3.93
CA LEU A 99 0.79 -9.03 -2.64
C LEU A 99 1.00 -10.29 -1.80
N HIS A 100 1.80 -10.15 -0.76
CA HIS A 100 1.97 -11.19 0.27
C HIS A 100 1.00 -10.95 1.41
N ARG A 101 0.44 -12.04 1.94
CA ARG A 101 -0.49 -12.02 3.06
C ARG A 101 -0.02 -12.99 4.12
N THR A 102 0.21 -12.48 5.32
CA THR A 102 0.58 -13.26 6.51
C THR A 102 -0.47 -13.07 7.58
N ARG A 103 -1.05 -14.16 8.09
CA ARG A 103 -1.93 -14.11 9.26
C ARG A 103 -1.06 -14.17 10.51
N GLU A 104 -1.22 -13.21 11.39
CA GLU A 104 -0.66 -13.30 12.73
C GLU A 104 -1.55 -14.24 13.55
N PRO A 105 -0.97 -15.22 14.26
CA PRO A 105 -1.74 -16.02 15.20
C PRO A 105 -2.35 -15.09 16.25
N ALA A 106 -3.59 -15.37 16.67
CA ALA A 106 -4.16 -14.69 17.83
C ALA A 106 -3.24 -15.00 19.01
N GLU A 107 -2.73 -13.96 19.68
CA GLU A 107 -2.08 -14.14 20.98
C GLU A 107 -3.11 -14.79 21.91
N GLY A 108 -2.85 -16.04 22.29
CA GLY A 108 -3.68 -16.82 23.21
C GLY A 108 -3.37 -16.51 24.66
#